data_AF-A0A610M522-F1
#
_entry.id   AF-A0A610M522-F1
#
_cell.length_a   1.000
_cell.length_b   1.000
_cell.length_c   1.000
_cell.angle_alpha   90.00
_cell.angle_beta   90.00
_cell.angle_gamma   90.00
#
_symmetry.space_group_name_H-M   'P 1'
#
loop_
_entity.id
_entity.type
_entity.pdbx_description
1 polymer ?
#
loop_
_entity_poly.entity_id
_entity_poly.type
_entity_poly.pdbx_seq_one_letter_code
_entity_poly.pdbx_strand_id
1 'polypeptide(L)'
;MGLKDNLKAVKNELNTEEQFIENFIKGERFIRKYKFYISAVVIILVAWFAGNFIISKINDYKTKEANEIYANLIQDPSNKNLLE
;
A
#
# COMPACT_ATOMS: atom_id res chain seq x y z
N MET A 1 38.80 23.09 -23.55
CA MET A 1 38.37 22.60 -22.23
C MET A 1 39.58 22.65 -21.33
N GLY A 2 39.67 23.70 -20.50
CA GLY A 2 40.87 23.99 -19.72
C GLY A 2 40.82 23.33 -18.34
N LEU A 3 41.95 23.30 -17.64
CA LEU A 3 42.06 22.82 -16.25
C LEU A 3 41.01 23.46 -15.32
N LYS A 4 40.61 24.71 -15.60
CA LYS A 4 39.55 25.42 -14.86
C LYS A 4 38.16 24.80 -15.01
N ASP A 5 37.85 24.21 -16.17
CA ASP A 5 36.57 23.53 -16.41
C ASP A 5 36.54 22.18 -15.67
N ASN A 6 37.66 21.45 -15.69
CA ASN A 6 37.80 20.20 -14.94
C ASN A 6 37.71 20.43 -13.42
N LEU A 7 38.34 21.48 -12.89
CA LEU A 7 38.24 21.84 -11.48
C LEU A 7 36.81 22.24 -11.07
N LYS A 8 36.06 22.89 -11.96
CA LYS A 8 34.64 23.21 -11.72
C LYS A 8 33.78 21.95 -11.72
N ALA A 9 34.01 21.02 -12.64
CA ALA A 9 33.30 19.74 -12.68
C ALA A 9 33.50 18.96 -11.38
N VAL A 10 34.76 18.77 -10.95
CA VAL A 10 35.09 18.07 -9.69
C VAL A 10 34.47 18.78 -8.48
N LYS A 11 34.51 20.11 -8.42
CA LYS A 11 33.87 20.86 -7.32
C LYS A 11 32.35 20.64 -7.28
N ASN A 12 31.72 20.53 -8.45
CA ASN A 12 30.28 20.34 -8.55
C ASN A 12 29.87 18.91 -8.17
N GLU A 13 30.67 17.92 -8.54
CA GLU A 13 30.53 16.53 -8.10
C GLU A 13 30.64 16.41 -6.58
N LEU A 14 31.69 17.00 -5.97
CA LEU A 14 31.88 16.99 -4.52
C LEU A 14 30.71 17.66 -3.77
N ASN A 15 30.21 18.80 -4.26
CA ASN A 15 29.04 19.46 -3.67
C ASN A 15 27.77 18.61 -3.79
N THR A 16 27.64 17.85 -4.88
CA THR A 16 26.53 16.91 -5.07
C THR A 16 26.63 15.78 -4.06
N GLU A 17 27.83 15.20 -3.87
CA GLU A 17 28.08 14.15 -2.87
C GLU A 17 27.81 14.63 -1.44
N GLU A 18 28.23 15.85 -1.07
CA GLU A 18 27.91 16.43 0.24
C GLU A 18 26.40 16.58 0.46
N GLN A 19 25.66 17.04 -0.56
CA GLN A 19 24.20 17.14 -0.49
C GLN A 19 23.54 15.76 -0.36
N PHE A 20 24.08 14.72 -1.01
CA PHE A 20 23.62 13.35 -0.83
C PHE A 20 23.79 12.87 0.60
N ILE A 21 24.97 13.09 1.20
CA ILE A 21 25.24 12.68 2.58
C ILE A 21 24.39 13.49 3.56
N GLU A 22 24.26 14.79 3.37
CA GLU A 22 23.41 15.64 4.21
C GLU A 22 21.94 15.21 4.16
N ASN A 23 21.43 14.92 2.97
CA ASN A 23 20.06 14.42 2.79
C ASN A 23 19.87 13.04 3.39
N PHE A 24 20.87 12.16 3.31
CA PHE A 24 20.84 10.85 3.95
C PHE A 24 20.76 10.96 5.47
N ILE A 25 21.58 11.82 6.08
CA ILE A 25 21.59 12.07 7.53
C ILE A 25 20.28 12.73 7.97
N LYS A 26 19.75 13.69 7.20
CA LYS A 26 18.43 14.29 7.44
C LYS A 26 17.33 13.23 7.36
N GLY A 27 17.40 12.32 6.39
CA GLY A 27 16.49 11.19 6.23
C GLY A 27 16.52 10.25 7.43
N GLU A 28 17.70 9.88 7.91
CA GLU A 28 17.85 9.05 9.12
C GLU A 28 17.21 9.75 10.33
N ARG A 29 17.49 11.04 10.54
CA ARG A 29 16.94 11.81 11.65
C ARG A 29 15.42 11.95 11.56
N PHE A 30 14.89 12.10 10.34
CA PHE A 30 13.45 12.15 10.07
C PHE A 30 12.80 10.82 10.43
N ILE A 31 13.31 9.69 9.92
CA ILE A 31 12.79 8.36 10.24
C ILE A 31 12.84 8.11 11.74
N ARG A 32 13.94 8.47 12.40
CA ARG A 32 14.10 8.30 13.86
C ARG A 32 13.11 9.14 14.67
N LYS A 33 12.83 10.37 14.23
CA LYS A 33 11.86 11.29 14.87
C LYS A 33 10.42 10.81 14.66
N TYR A 34 10.09 10.34 13.46
CA TYR A 34 8.73 9.95 13.09
C TYR A 34 8.47 8.45 13.14
N LYS A 35 9.36 7.67 13.76
CA LYS A 35 9.29 6.19 13.82
C LYS A 35 7.90 5.67 14.21
N PHE A 36 7.23 6.33 15.15
CA PHE A 36 5.91 5.95 15.62
C PHE A 36 4.81 6.22 14.59
N TYR A 37 4.87 7.38 13.92
CA TYR A 37 3.95 7.73 12.84
C TYR A 37 4.11 6.80 11.63
N ILE A 38 5.36 6.51 11.26
CA ILE A 38 5.67 5.58 10.17
C ILE A 38 5.11 4.19 10.51
N SER A 39 5.32 3.69 11.73
CA SER A 39 4.75 2.41 12.15
C SER A 39 3.21 2.42 12.13
N ALA A 40 2.58 3.53 12.55
CA ALA A 40 1.12 3.65 12.53
C ALA A 40 0.57 3.57 11.09
N VAL A 41 1.21 4.27 10.14
CA VAL A 41 0.82 4.21 8.71
C VAL A 41 0.96 2.79 8.16
N VAL A 42 2.05 2.10 8.49
CA VAL A 42 2.26 0.71 8.08
C VAL A 42 1.16 -0.20 8.63
N ILE A 43 0.80 -0.06 9.91
CA ILE A 43 -0.27 -0.85 10.53
C ILE A 43 -1.61 -0.58 9.83
N ILE A 44 -1.94 0.68 9.55
CA ILE A 44 -3.17 1.05 8.84
C ILE A 44 -3.21 0.42 7.44
N LEU A 45 -2.10 0.47 6.69
CA LEU A 45 -2.00 -0.16 5.38
C LEU A 45 -2.21 -1.67 5.46
N VAL A 46 -1.57 -2.34 6.41
CA VAL A 46 -1.74 -3.79 6.62
C VAL A 46 -3.19 -4.13 6.98
N ALA A 47 -3.81 -3.36 7.88
CA ALA A 47 -5.20 -3.56 8.27
C ALA A 47 -6.16 -3.35 7.09
N TRP A 48 -5.90 -2.36 6.24
CA TRP A 48 -6.68 -2.10 5.03
C TRP A 48 -6.58 -3.27 4.04
N PHE A 49 -5.37 -3.78 3.79
CA PHE A 49 -5.18 -4.96 2.93
C PHE A 49 -5.87 -6.20 3.49
N ALA A 50 -5.69 -6.48 4.78
CA ALA A 50 -6.32 -7.62 5.44
C ALA A 50 -7.85 -7.52 5.42
N GLY A 51 -8.40 -6.33 5.71
CA GLY A 51 -9.84 -6.07 5.65
C GLY A 51 -10.41 -6.29 4.25
N ASN A 52 -9.77 -5.75 3.21
CA ASN A 52 -10.20 -5.95 1.83
C ASN A 52 -10.14 -7.43 1.43
N PHE A 53 -9.12 -8.17 1.85
CA PHE A 53 -8.99 -9.60 1.56
C PHE A 53 -10.13 -10.41 2.19
N ILE A 54 -10.46 -10.14 3.45
CA ILE A 54 -11.56 -10.81 4.16
C ILE A 54 -12.91 -10.46 3.53
N ILE A 55 -13.16 -9.16 3.26
CA ILE A 55 -14.40 -8.70 2.63
C ILE A 55 -14.57 -9.33 1.25
N SER A 56 -13.50 -9.42 0.46
CA SER A 56 -13.55 -10.07 -0.85
C SER A 56 -13.95 -11.54 -0.73
N LYS A 57 -13.39 -12.28 0.24
CA LYS A 57 -13.77 -13.68 0.49
C LYS A 57 -15.22 -13.84 0.92
N ILE A 58 -15.70 -12.96 1.80
CA ILE A 58 -17.10 -12.97 2.25
C ILE A 58 -18.04 -12.65 1.09
N ASN A 59 -17.73 -11.66 0.27
CA ASN A 59 -18.55 -11.29 -0.88
C ASN A 59 -18.61 -12.41 -1.91
N ASP A 60 -17.51 -13.12 -2.15
CA ASP A 60 -17.48 -14.28 -3.04
C ASP A 60 -18.41 -15.39 -2.53
N TYR A 61 -18.33 -15.70 -1.24
CA TYR A 61 -19.20 -16.67 -0.59
C TYR A 61 -20.68 -16.26 -0.66
N LYS A 62 -21.00 -15.01 -0.31
CA LYS A 62 -22.37 -14.47 -0.37
C LYS A 62 -22.93 -14.48 -1.78
N THR A 63 -22.11 -14.15 -2.78
CA THR A 63 -22.52 -14.17 -4.19
C THR A 63 -22.83 -15.60 -4.64
N LYS A 64 -22.01 -16.57 -4.22
CA LYS A 64 -22.24 -17.97 -4.51
C LYS A 64 -23.52 -18.48 -3.86
N GLU A 65 -23.71 -18.20 -2.58
CA GLU A 65 -24.93 -18.54 -1.83
C GLU A 65 -26.18 -17.93 -2.44
N ALA A 66 -26.13 -16.64 -2.82
CA ALA A 66 -27.23 -15.95 -3.50
C ALA A 66 -27.56 -16.60 -4.87
N ASN A 67 -26.55 -16.99 -5.63
CA ASN A 67 -26.75 -17.69 -6.91
C ASN A 67 -27.35 -19.09 -6.71
N GLU A 68 -26.94 -19.81 -5.66
CA GLU A 68 -27.51 -21.10 -5.31
C GLU A 68 -28.99 -20.96 -4.89
N ILE A 69 -29.31 -19.99 -4.04
CA ILE A 69 -30.70 -19.67 -3.67
C ILE A 69 -31.52 -19.34 -4.91
N TYR A 70 -31.01 -18.47 -5.79
CA TYR A 70 -31.69 -18.07 -7.02
C TYR A 70 -31.95 -19.27 -7.95
N ALA A 71 -30.95 -20.14 -8.14
CA ALA A 71 -31.09 -21.35 -8.95
C ALA A 71 -32.13 -22.32 -8.38
N ASN A 72 -32.20 -22.46 -7.06
CA ASN A 72 -33.20 -23.29 -6.38
C ASN A 72 -34.60 -22.69 -6.48
N LEU A 73 -34.76 -21.36 -6.36
CA LEU A 73 -36.05 -20.69 -6.51
C LEU A 73 -36.61 -20.73 -7.94
N ILE A 74 -35.73 -20.78 -8.95
CA ILE A 74 -36.17 -21.03 -10.33
C ILE A 74 -36.77 -22.43 -10.47
N GLN A 75 -36.18 -23.43 -9.79
CA GLN A 75 -36.64 -24.83 -9.85
C GLN A 75 -37.89 -25.05 -8.98
N ASP A 76 -37.94 -24.45 -7.80
CA ASP A 76 -39.10 -24.48 -6.90
C ASP A 76 -39.43 -23.06 -6.38
N PRO A 77 -40.34 -22.33 -7.06
CA PRO A 77 -40.66 -20.95 -6.72
C PRO A 77 -41.51 -20.78 -5.45
N SER A 78 -42.00 -21.87 -4.84
CA SER A 78 -42.78 -21.84 -3.60
C SER A 78 -41.90 -21.96 -2.35
N ASN A 79 -40.63 -22.34 -2.47
CA ASN A 79 -39.73 -22.54 -1.35
C ASN A 79 -39.17 -21.22 -0.79
N LYS A 80 -40.05 -20.40 -0.19
CA LYS A 80 -39.71 -19.10 0.42
C LYS A 80 -38.73 -19.18 1.59
N ASN A 81 -38.51 -20.35 2.19
CA ASN A 81 -37.55 -20.55 3.27
C ASN A 81 -36.10 -20.24 2.87
N LEU A 82 -35.79 -20.17 1.58
CA LEU A 82 -34.44 -19.87 1.07
C LEU A 82 -34.13 -18.36 1.05
N LEU A 83 -35.10 -17.50 1.35
CA LEU A 83 -34.97 -16.03 1.32
C LEU A 83 -34.80 -15.40 2.72
N GLU A 84 -34.90 -16.20 3.78
CA GLU A 84 -34.73 -15.78 5.20
C GLU A 84 -33.33 -16.10 5.72
#